data_AF-A0A951IXY1-F1
#
_entry.id   AF-A0A951IXY1-F1
#
_cell.length_a   1.000
_cell.length_b   1.000
_cell.length_c   1.000
_cell.angle_alpha   90.00
_cell.angle_beta   90.00
_cell.angle_gamma   90.00
#
_symmetry.space_group_name_H-M   'P 1'
#
loop_
_entity.id
_entity.type
_entity.pdbx_description
1 polymer ?
#
loop_
_entity_poly.entity_id
_entity_poly.type
_entity_poly.pdbx_seq_one_letter_code
_entity_poly.pdbx_strand_id
1 'polypeptide(L)'
;MINRYTYEDPIFKSTTKNQHLRIESANKILNIFRLISGTINCTDSYDNRVYKFRVNYSNFPFSTNDKINQSVALNNFPDEVKLRDLNEYFKRSRFNSKFYGSIEPEIIKCLIAVEKNNHLEAFFYLYRVIEGISYSIPLIYVSKNKNYDKTYKQLQSFFNNEQDGELAFFKRFLSETFKEEDFFKSTIDIDFNTIDKIDLREAYYKIYIDKISGKPMSGKGLKGHTLNQEIKLSFIGFYDFMILIRNRFFHLTKGTWQENLSSTEILYPDYFFKPIINHGLNWIAIVIFEIIKVDFEKGIK
;
A
#
# COMPACT_ATOMS: atom_id res chain seq x y z
N MET A 1 -20.46 -18.67 -7.36
CA MET A 1 -19.24 -17.85 -7.39
C MET A 1 -18.14 -18.68 -6.76
N ILE A 2 -17.10 -19.08 -7.49
CA ILE A 2 -16.00 -19.90 -6.94
C ILE A 2 -15.11 -18.95 -6.14
N ASN A 3 -15.05 -19.12 -4.82
CA ASN A 3 -14.18 -18.30 -3.97
C ASN A 3 -12.83 -19.01 -3.81
N ARG A 4 -11.80 -18.54 -4.52
CA ARG A 4 -10.45 -19.15 -4.48
C ARG A 4 -9.80 -19.00 -3.10
N TYR A 5 -9.99 -17.85 -2.46
CA TYR A 5 -9.32 -17.46 -1.22
C TYR A 5 -10.29 -17.48 -0.04
N THR A 6 -9.92 -18.17 1.01
CA THR A 6 -10.68 -18.19 2.27
C THR A 6 -9.81 -17.73 3.42
N TYR A 7 -10.33 -16.85 4.27
CA TYR A 7 -9.59 -16.38 5.43
C TYR A 7 -9.70 -17.34 6.61
N GLU A 8 -8.63 -17.40 7.39
CA GLU A 8 -8.64 -18.00 8.71
C GLU A 8 -8.20 -16.94 9.72
N ASP A 9 -8.97 -16.78 10.79
CA ASP A 9 -8.69 -15.81 11.85
C ASP A 9 -7.91 -16.47 13.01
N PRO A 10 -6.60 -16.25 13.14
CA PRO A 10 -5.82 -16.84 14.22
C PRO A 10 -6.02 -16.11 15.57
N ILE A 11 -6.68 -14.95 15.60
CA ILE A 11 -6.72 -14.06 16.77
C ILE A 11 -8.12 -13.98 17.41
N PHE A 12 -9.16 -13.82 16.61
CA PHE A 12 -10.52 -13.61 17.09
C PHE A 12 -11.38 -14.86 16.86
N LYS A 13 -11.43 -15.73 17.87
CA LYS A 13 -12.26 -16.93 17.87
C LYS A 13 -13.76 -16.58 17.93
N SER A 14 -14.61 -17.51 17.48
CA SER A 14 -16.08 -17.37 17.46
C SER A 14 -16.71 -17.04 18.83
N THR A 15 -16.07 -17.45 19.92
CA THR A 15 -16.54 -17.23 21.30
C THR A 15 -16.07 -15.91 21.92
N THR A 16 -15.32 -15.07 21.19
CA THR A 16 -14.80 -13.81 21.71
C THR A 16 -15.89 -12.74 21.82
N LYS A 17 -15.79 -11.85 22.82
CA LYS A 17 -16.70 -10.70 22.98
C LYS A 17 -16.58 -9.67 21.84
N ASN A 18 -15.50 -9.73 21.07
CA ASN A 18 -15.19 -8.79 19.97
C ASN A 18 -15.51 -9.42 18.60
N GLN A 19 -16.73 -9.90 18.42
CA GLN A 19 -17.14 -10.65 17.21
C GLN A 19 -17.03 -9.85 15.91
N HIS A 20 -17.12 -8.52 15.97
CA HIS A 20 -17.01 -7.64 14.80
C HIS A 20 -15.57 -7.33 14.41
N LEU A 21 -14.58 -7.88 15.13
CA LEU A 21 -13.18 -7.91 14.72
C LEU A 21 -12.79 -9.20 14.00
N ARG A 22 -13.72 -10.17 13.88
CA ARG A 22 -13.52 -11.42 13.15
C ARG A 22 -13.70 -11.23 11.65
N ILE A 23 -12.77 -11.76 10.88
CA ILE A 23 -12.71 -11.60 9.41
C ILE A 23 -13.87 -12.26 8.64
N GLU A 24 -14.62 -13.15 9.27
CA GLU A 24 -15.83 -13.77 8.70
C GLU A 24 -17.02 -12.81 8.64
N SER A 25 -16.92 -11.64 9.29
CA SER A 25 -17.90 -10.58 9.06
C SER A 25 -17.79 -10.14 7.59
N ALA A 26 -18.91 -9.88 6.91
CA ALA A 26 -18.91 -9.37 5.53
C ALA A 26 -18.27 -7.95 5.39
N ASN A 27 -17.49 -7.52 6.38
CA ASN A 27 -16.85 -6.24 6.48
C ASN A 27 -15.52 -6.22 5.70
N LYS A 28 -15.58 -5.62 4.52
CA LYS A 28 -14.45 -5.52 3.59
C LYS A 28 -13.32 -4.61 4.08
N ILE A 29 -13.64 -3.53 4.82
CA ILE A 29 -12.60 -2.64 5.37
C ILE A 29 -11.86 -3.32 6.53
N LEU A 30 -12.55 -4.12 7.35
CA LEU A 30 -11.92 -4.96 8.36
C LEU A 30 -10.95 -5.94 7.69
N ASN A 31 -11.37 -6.65 6.65
CA ASN A 31 -10.51 -7.62 5.97
C ASN A 31 -9.23 -6.97 5.45
N ILE A 32 -9.34 -5.80 4.84
CA ILE A 32 -8.18 -5.02 4.40
C ILE A 32 -7.31 -4.61 5.58
N PHE A 33 -7.89 -4.06 6.65
CA PHE A 33 -7.14 -3.72 7.86
C PHE A 33 -6.36 -4.92 8.42
N ARG A 34 -6.98 -6.08 8.45
CA ARG A 34 -6.40 -7.33 8.95
C ARG A 34 -5.33 -7.91 8.03
N LEU A 35 -5.47 -7.74 6.72
CA LEU A 35 -4.44 -8.03 5.71
C LEU A 35 -3.20 -7.16 5.92
N ILE A 36 -3.38 -5.83 5.92
CA ILE A 36 -2.26 -4.88 5.98
C ILE A 36 -1.57 -4.88 7.36
N SER A 37 -2.29 -5.20 8.43
CA SER A 37 -1.71 -5.36 9.77
C SER A 37 -1.01 -6.70 9.97
N GLY A 38 -1.06 -7.63 9.01
CA GLY A 38 -0.38 -8.93 9.10
C GLY A 38 -0.94 -9.83 10.20
N THR A 39 -2.27 -9.90 10.32
CA THR A 39 -2.95 -10.56 11.45
C THR A 39 -3.81 -11.76 11.07
N ILE A 40 -3.71 -12.25 9.82
CA ILE A 40 -4.58 -13.29 9.27
C ILE A 40 -3.82 -14.36 8.51
N ASN A 41 -4.48 -15.49 8.27
CA ASN A 41 -4.05 -16.45 7.26
C ASN A 41 -5.03 -16.45 6.09
N CYS A 42 -4.54 -16.87 4.94
CA CYS A 42 -5.32 -17.05 3.73
C CYS A 42 -5.06 -18.44 3.16
N THR A 43 -6.12 -19.19 2.94
CA THR A 43 -6.08 -20.50 2.29
C THR A 43 -6.42 -20.32 0.82
N ASP A 44 -5.47 -20.65 -0.04
CA ASP A 44 -5.67 -20.74 -1.49
C ASP A 44 -6.15 -22.15 -1.83
N SER A 45 -7.42 -22.28 -2.17
CA SER A 45 -8.03 -23.56 -2.53
C SER A 45 -7.49 -24.14 -3.84
N TYR A 46 -6.91 -23.32 -4.72
CA TYR A 46 -6.32 -23.78 -5.97
C TYR A 46 -5.00 -24.52 -5.74
N ASP A 47 -4.14 -23.96 -4.88
CA ASP A 47 -2.83 -24.54 -4.53
C ASP A 47 -2.90 -25.46 -3.29
N ASN A 48 -4.06 -25.53 -2.63
CA ASN A 48 -4.27 -26.17 -1.32
C ASN A 48 -3.20 -25.76 -0.28
N ARG A 49 -2.88 -24.46 -0.23
CA ARG A 49 -1.82 -23.90 0.62
C ARG A 49 -2.34 -22.79 1.52
N VAL A 50 -1.90 -22.81 2.76
CA VAL A 50 -2.14 -21.74 3.74
C VAL A 50 -0.97 -20.76 3.73
N TYR A 51 -1.25 -19.49 3.48
CA TYR A 51 -0.32 -18.38 3.59
C TYR A 51 -0.55 -17.65 4.91
N LYS A 52 0.54 -17.40 5.65
CA LYS A 52 0.51 -16.74 6.97
C LYS A 52 1.06 -15.34 6.84
N PHE A 53 0.20 -14.34 6.74
CA PHE A 53 0.65 -12.96 6.65
C PHE A 53 1.01 -12.46 8.04
N ARG A 54 2.28 -12.08 8.24
CA ARG A 54 2.83 -11.66 9.54
C ARG A 54 3.53 -10.31 9.51
N VAL A 55 3.75 -9.74 8.33
CA VAL A 55 4.30 -8.39 8.21
C VAL A 55 3.17 -7.38 8.45
N ASN A 56 3.34 -6.54 9.46
CA ASN A 56 2.52 -5.37 9.71
C ASN A 56 3.03 -4.20 8.86
N TYR A 57 2.33 -3.97 7.75
CA TYR A 57 2.56 -2.87 6.81
C TYR A 57 1.89 -1.57 7.23
N SER A 58 1.06 -1.53 8.29
CA SER A 58 0.52 -0.26 8.81
C SER A 58 1.46 0.43 9.81
N ASN A 59 2.60 -0.20 10.17
CA ASN A 59 3.72 0.48 10.82
C ASN A 59 4.59 1.17 9.75
N PHE A 60 5.18 2.32 10.05
CA PHE A 60 6.16 2.98 9.17
C PHE A 60 7.48 3.20 9.93
N PRO A 61 8.56 2.48 9.61
CA PRO A 61 8.66 1.38 8.63
C PRO A 61 7.87 0.13 9.04
N PHE A 62 7.57 -0.74 8.07
CA PHE A 62 6.88 -2.01 8.33
C PHE A 62 7.69 -2.91 9.27
N SER A 63 6.99 -3.82 9.97
CA SER A 63 7.62 -4.70 10.97
C SER A 63 6.95 -6.08 10.98
N THR A 64 7.60 -7.10 11.53
CA THR A 64 7.03 -8.44 11.64
C THR A 64 6.31 -8.61 12.99
N ASN A 65 5.11 -9.18 12.96
CA ASN A 65 4.40 -9.60 14.15
C ASN A 65 4.93 -10.97 14.62
N ASP A 66 5.91 -10.95 15.53
CA ASP A 66 6.49 -12.19 16.09
C ASP A 66 5.47 -13.02 16.87
N LYS A 67 4.54 -12.33 17.55
CA LYS A 67 3.44 -12.94 18.31
C LYS A 67 2.12 -12.40 17.83
N ILE A 68 1.20 -13.31 17.51
CA ILE A 68 -0.12 -12.99 16.99
C ILE A 68 -1.15 -13.19 18.11
N ASN A 69 -1.71 -12.08 18.60
CA ASN A 69 -2.75 -12.05 19.61
C ASN A 69 -3.68 -10.83 19.38
N GLN A 70 -4.68 -10.63 20.25
CA GLN A 70 -5.65 -9.54 20.07
C GLN A 70 -5.04 -8.14 20.17
N SER A 71 -3.98 -7.95 20.97
CA SER A 71 -3.35 -6.64 21.13
C SER A 71 -2.68 -6.15 19.85
N VAL A 72 -2.29 -7.05 18.94
CA VAL A 72 -1.70 -6.66 17.64
C VAL A 72 -2.65 -5.79 16.82
N ALA A 73 -3.97 -5.96 16.97
CA ALA A 73 -4.96 -5.09 16.31
C ALA A 73 -4.95 -3.65 16.85
N LEU A 74 -4.38 -3.42 18.03
CA LEU A 74 -4.27 -2.11 18.68
C LEU A 74 -2.95 -1.39 18.38
N ASN A 75 -1.91 -2.10 17.93
CA ASN A 75 -0.54 -1.57 17.82
C ASN A 75 -0.38 -0.29 16.97
N ASN A 76 -1.35 0.01 16.09
CA ASN A 76 -1.31 1.19 15.22
C ASN A 76 -2.22 2.33 15.71
N PHE A 77 -2.96 2.13 16.81
CA PHE A 77 -3.86 3.11 17.39
C PHE A 77 -3.27 3.71 18.68
N PRO A 78 -3.73 4.89 19.11
CA PRO A 78 -3.35 5.46 20.41
C PRO A 78 -3.62 4.51 21.58
N ASP A 79 -2.81 4.57 22.64
CA ASP A 79 -2.84 3.65 23.78
C ASP A 79 -4.20 3.60 24.50
N GLU A 80 -4.96 4.69 24.45
CA GLU A 80 -6.32 4.78 25.00
C GLU A 80 -7.35 3.93 24.25
N VAL A 81 -7.08 3.54 23.00
CA VAL A 81 -8.00 2.75 22.17
C VAL A 81 -8.05 1.31 22.66
N LYS A 82 -9.25 0.81 22.94
CA LYS A 82 -9.48 -0.56 23.40
C LYS A 82 -10.11 -1.40 22.29
N LEU A 83 -10.00 -2.72 22.42
CA LEU A 83 -10.64 -3.66 21.48
C LEU A 83 -12.14 -3.45 21.34
N ARG A 84 -12.82 -3.01 22.41
CA ARG A 84 -14.25 -2.67 22.37
C ARG A 84 -14.53 -1.53 21.39
N ASP A 85 -13.66 -0.52 21.35
CA ASP A 85 -13.83 0.66 20.50
C ASP A 85 -13.66 0.27 19.03
N LEU A 86 -12.62 -0.52 18.73
CA LEU A 86 -12.44 -1.09 17.39
C LEU A 86 -13.61 -2.00 17.00
N ASN A 87 -14.11 -2.82 17.93
CA ASN A 87 -15.24 -3.71 17.66
C ASN A 87 -16.50 -2.93 17.30
N GLU A 88 -16.84 -1.87 18.04
CA GLU A 88 -17.98 -1.01 17.70
C GLU A 88 -17.75 -0.23 16.40
N TYR A 89 -16.50 0.19 16.11
CA TYR A 89 -16.16 0.79 14.83
C TYR A 89 -16.39 -0.18 13.66
N PHE A 90 -15.78 -1.37 13.67
CA PHE A 90 -15.95 -2.32 12.57
C PHE A 90 -17.36 -2.93 12.50
N LYS A 91 -18.15 -2.85 13.57
CA LYS A 91 -19.59 -3.15 13.51
C LYS A 91 -20.34 -2.22 12.56
N ARG A 92 -20.07 -0.90 12.64
CA ARG A 92 -20.73 0.15 11.84
C ARG A 92 -20.06 0.41 10.49
N SER A 93 -18.77 0.15 10.35
CA SER A 93 -17.98 0.49 9.15
C SER A 93 -18.20 -0.51 8.01
N ARG A 94 -19.42 -0.54 7.46
CA ARG A 94 -19.81 -1.42 6.35
C ARG A 94 -20.05 -0.68 5.04
N PHE A 95 -19.78 0.63 5.01
CA PHE A 95 -19.94 1.49 3.86
C PHE A 95 -18.83 1.25 2.82
N ASN A 96 -19.07 1.65 1.57
CA ASN A 96 -18.13 1.48 0.45
C ASN A 96 -17.65 0.03 0.27
N SER A 97 -18.48 -0.95 0.64
CA SER A 97 -18.14 -2.38 0.56
C SER A 97 -17.78 -2.85 -0.84
N LYS A 98 -18.37 -2.25 -1.89
CA LYS A 98 -18.00 -2.51 -3.29
C LYS A 98 -16.57 -2.09 -3.60
N PHE A 99 -16.17 -0.89 -3.17
CA PHE A 99 -14.82 -0.37 -3.35
C PHE A 99 -13.80 -1.21 -2.58
N TYR A 100 -14.02 -1.44 -1.29
CA TYR A 100 -13.12 -2.28 -0.51
C TYR A 100 -13.08 -3.72 -1.04
N GLY A 101 -14.23 -4.25 -1.49
CA GLY A 101 -14.32 -5.57 -2.10
C GLY A 101 -13.61 -5.69 -3.46
N SER A 102 -13.35 -4.58 -4.18
CA SER A 102 -12.53 -4.60 -5.38
C SER A 102 -11.02 -4.51 -5.09
N ILE A 103 -10.64 -3.86 -3.98
CA ILE A 103 -9.23 -3.70 -3.59
C ILE A 103 -8.70 -4.91 -2.82
N GLU A 104 -9.51 -5.47 -1.92
CA GLU A 104 -9.19 -6.64 -1.10
C GLU A 104 -8.55 -7.80 -1.89
N PRO A 105 -9.13 -8.31 -2.99
CA PRO A 105 -8.54 -9.42 -3.74
C PRO A 105 -7.18 -9.06 -4.38
N GLU A 106 -6.94 -7.79 -4.73
CA GLU A 106 -5.65 -7.36 -5.28
C GLU A 106 -4.58 -7.35 -4.18
N ILE A 107 -4.92 -6.93 -2.96
CA ILE A 107 -4.00 -7.01 -1.81
C ILE A 107 -3.66 -8.47 -1.49
N ILE A 108 -4.65 -9.38 -1.43
CA ILE A 108 -4.40 -10.80 -1.17
C ILE A 108 -3.43 -11.38 -2.20
N LYS A 109 -3.70 -11.14 -3.50
CA LYS A 109 -2.85 -11.66 -4.57
C LYS A 109 -1.44 -11.08 -4.53
N CYS A 110 -1.30 -9.80 -4.21
CA CYS A 110 -0.01 -9.16 -4.00
C CYS A 110 0.77 -9.85 -2.86
N LEU A 111 0.15 -10.03 -1.69
CA LEU A 111 0.79 -10.69 -0.54
C LEU A 111 1.17 -12.15 -0.85
N ILE A 112 0.31 -12.91 -1.53
CA ILE A 112 0.63 -14.28 -1.96
C ILE A 112 1.80 -14.29 -2.94
N ALA A 113 1.85 -13.36 -3.90
CA ALA A 113 2.96 -13.25 -4.83
C ALA A 113 4.28 -12.92 -4.12
N VAL A 114 4.25 -12.06 -3.09
CA VAL A 114 5.41 -11.81 -2.21
C VAL A 114 5.87 -13.08 -1.51
N GLU A 115 4.95 -13.83 -0.88
CA GLU A 115 5.26 -15.11 -0.20
C GLU A 115 5.83 -16.17 -1.14
N LYS A 116 5.52 -16.08 -2.44
CA LYS A 116 6.07 -16.95 -3.50
C LYS A 116 7.39 -16.44 -4.09
N ASN A 117 7.87 -15.26 -3.68
CA ASN A 117 8.98 -14.53 -4.31
C ASN A 117 8.73 -14.14 -5.79
N ASN A 118 7.46 -14.05 -6.20
CA ASN A 118 7.04 -13.54 -7.51
C ASN A 118 6.88 -12.00 -7.43
N HIS A 119 7.98 -11.28 -7.27
CA HIS A 119 7.98 -9.83 -7.06
C HIS A 119 7.45 -9.03 -8.26
N LEU A 120 7.64 -9.49 -9.50
CA LEU A 120 7.01 -8.84 -10.67
C LEU A 120 5.49 -8.93 -10.61
N GLU A 121 4.95 -10.12 -10.29
CA GLU A 121 3.52 -10.33 -10.14
C GLU A 121 2.96 -9.52 -8.97
N ALA A 122 3.71 -9.45 -7.85
CA ALA A 122 3.35 -8.62 -6.72
C ALA A 122 3.29 -7.13 -7.11
N PHE A 123 4.26 -6.63 -7.89
CA PHE A 123 4.24 -5.25 -8.38
C PHE A 123 2.99 -4.96 -9.21
N PHE A 124 2.58 -5.88 -10.07
CA PHE A 124 1.38 -5.72 -10.89
C PHE A 124 0.12 -5.52 -10.02
N TYR A 125 -0.10 -6.39 -9.04
CA TYR A 125 -1.25 -6.26 -8.14
C TYR A 125 -1.17 -5.04 -7.24
N LEU A 126 0.02 -4.75 -6.71
CA LEU A 126 0.29 -3.55 -5.93
C LEU A 126 -0.10 -2.29 -6.71
N TYR A 127 0.30 -2.21 -7.98
CA TYR A 127 0.01 -1.06 -8.82
C TYR A 127 -1.49 -0.93 -9.12
N ARG A 128 -2.21 -2.05 -9.33
CA ARG A 128 -3.68 -2.03 -9.47
C ARG A 128 -4.36 -1.49 -8.22
N VAL A 129 -3.82 -1.76 -7.03
CA VAL A 129 -4.31 -1.15 -5.79
C VAL A 129 -4.07 0.36 -5.83
N ILE A 130 -2.88 0.83 -6.22
CA ILE A 130 -2.58 2.27 -6.37
C ILE A 130 -3.60 2.95 -7.29
N GLU A 131 -3.86 2.39 -8.47
CA GLU A 131 -4.87 2.93 -9.39
C GLU A 131 -6.25 2.95 -8.76
N GLY A 132 -6.69 1.83 -8.18
CA GLY A 132 -8.02 1.72 -7.59
C GLY A 132 -8.27 2.69 -6.43
N ILE A 133 -7.24 2.97 -5.61
CA ILE A 133 -7.35 3.92 -4.49
C ILE A 133 -7.22 5.38 -4.92
N SER A 134 -6.56 5.67 -6.05
CA SER A 134 -6.14 7.03 -6.41
C SER A 134 -7.30 8.02 -6.55
N TYR A 135 -8.42 7.57 -7.11
CA TYR A 135 -9.62 8.39 -7.21
C TYR A 135 -10.52 8.27 -5.95
N SER A 136 -10.70 7.04 -5.46
CA SER A 136 -11.71 6.74 -4.44
C SER A 136 -11.34 7.23 -3.04
N ILE A 137 -10.07 7.12 -2.65
CA ILE A 137 -9.64 7.46 -1.29
C ILE A 137 -9.79 8.95 -0.97
N PRO A 138 -9.37 9.89 -1.82
CA PRO A 138 -9.59 11.32 -1.57
C PRO A 138 -11.07 11.66 -1.36
N LEU A 139 -11.97 11.04 -2.14
CA LEU A 139 -13.41 11.25 -2.02
C LEU A 139 -13.97 10.63 -0.73
N ILE A 140 -13.53 9.43 -0.37
CA ILE A 140 -13.89 8.79 0.89
C ILE A 140 -13.46 9.69 2.05
N TYR A 141 -12.21 10.18 2.05
CA TYR A 141 -11.69 11.06 3.09
C TYR A 141 -12.55 12.31 3.29
N VAL A 142 -12.82 13.01 2.18
CA VAL A 142 -13.63 14.22 2.15
C VAL A 142 -15.05 13.97 2.66
N SER A 143 -15.68 12.86 2.26
CA SER A 143 -17.06 12.52 2.65
C SER A 143 -17.26 12.40 4.17
N LYS A 144 -16.17 12.25 4.93
CA LYS A 144 -16.21 12.16 6.40
C LYS A 144 -16.21 13.52 7.08
N ASN A 145 -16.01 14.62 6.37
CA ASN A 145 -16.03 15.96 6.99
C ASN A 145 -17.44 16.35 7.43
N LYS A 146 -17.58 16.85 8.68
CA LYS A 146 -18.87 17.30 9.23
C LYS A 146 -19.28 18.69 8.71
N ASN A 147 -18.35 19.49 8.19
CA ASN A 147 -18.60 20.82 7.64
C ASN A 147 -18.30 20.84 6.13
N TYR A 148 -19.36 20.98 5.33
CA TYR A 148 -19.26 20.94 3.86
C TYR A 148 -18.76 22.25 3.23
N ASP A 149 -18.92 23.39 3.90
CA ASP A 149 -18.46 24.70 3.38
C ASP A 149 -16.94 24.73 3.20
N LYS A 150 -16.20 24.13 4.14
CA LYS A 150 -14.73 23.97 4.02
C LYS A 150 -14.34 22.83 3.08
N THR A 151 -15.24 21.87 2.89
CA THR A 151 -14.99 20.67 2.08
C THR A 151 -14.93 20.99 0.59
N TYR A 152 -15.72 21.97 0.10
CA TYR A 152 -15.62 22.43 -1.28
C TYR A 152 -14.22 22.95 -1.62
N LYS A 153 -13.65 23.83 -0.78
CA LYS A 153 -12.29 24.35 -0.97
C LYS A 153 -11.23 23.25 -0.87
N GLN A 154 -11.44 22.27 0.01
CA GLN A 154 -10.54 21.12 0.13
C GLN A 154 -10.58 20.24 -1.13
N LEU A 155 -11.77 19.89 -1.65
CA LEU A 155 -11.89 19.19 -2.92
C LEU A 155 -11.25 19.99 -4.06
N GLN A 156 -11.53 21.29 -4.15
CA GLN A 156 -10.95 22.17 -5.16
C GLN A 156 -9.42 22.17 -5.10
N SER A 157 -8.80 22.14 -3.92
CA SER A 157 -7.33 22.05 -3.79
C SER A 157 -6.73 20.78 -4.41
N PHE A 158 -7.52 19.71 -4.55
CA PHE A 158 -7.09 18.49 -5.21
C PHE A 158 -7.26 18.56 -6.74
N PHE A 159 -8.12 19.45 -7.25
CA PHE A 159 -8.38 19.68 -8.68
C PHE A 159 -7.75 21.01 -9.13
N ASN A 160 -6.50 20.97 -9.62
CA ASN A 160 -5.78 22.19 -10.00
C ASN A 160 -5.81 22.50 -11.51
N ASN A 161 -5.99 21.49 -12.39
CA ASN A 161 -6.08 21.68 -13.85
C ASN A 161 -7.08 20.71 -14.50
N GLU A 162 -7.67 21.11 -15.63
CA GLU A 162 -8.63 20.31 -16.43
C GLU A 162 -8.03 19.03 -17.06
N GLN A 163 -6.70 18.84 -17.00
CA GLN A 163 -5.99 17.72 -17.64
C GLN A 163 -5.34 16.73 -16.65
N ASP A 164 -5.50 16.91 -15.35
CA ASP A 164 -4.86 16.02 -14.38
C ASP A 164 -5.60 14.69 -14.26
N GLY A 165 -4.92 13.60 -14.64
CA GLY A 165 -5.43 12.25 -14.39
C GLY A 165 -5.49 11.89 -12.90
N GLU A 166 -6.18 10.78 -12.60
CA GLU A 166 -6.46 10.32 -11.23
C GLU A 166 -5.21 10.21 -10.34
N LEU A 167 -4.06 9.81 -10.90
CA LEU A 167 -2.80 9.68 -10.17
C LEU A 167 -2.23 11.04 -9.71
N ALA A 168 -2.40 12.09 -10.51
CA ALA A 168 -1.95 13.44 -10.16
C ALA A 168 -2.87 14.08 -9.11
N PHE A 169 -4.18 13.85 -9.24
CA PHE A 169 -5.18 14.17 -8.22
C PHE A 169 -4.83 13.53 -6.87
N PHE A 170 -4.54 12.23 -6.86
CA PHE A 170 -4.18 11.51 -5.64
C PHE A 170 -2.91 12.04 -4.98
N LYS A 171 -1.87 12.32 -5.78
CA LYS A 171 -0.62 12.90 -5.28
C LYS A 171 -0.84 14.21 -4.52
N ARG A 172 -1.69 15.08 -5.05
CA ARG A 172 -2.05 16.35 -4.40
C ARG A 172 -2.82 16.13 -3.11
N PHE A 173 -3.80 15.23 -3.13
CA PHE A 173 -4.51 14.83 -1.92
C PHE A 173 -3.53 14.42 -0.81
N LEU A 174 -2.58 13.53 -1.11
CA LEU A 174 -1.58 13.08 -0.14
C LEU A 174 -0.71 14.24 0.36
N SER A 175 -0.25 15.09 -0.57
CA SER A 175 0.62 16.24 -0.24
C SER A 175 -0.09 17.28 0.62
N GLU A 176 -1.38 17.55 0.41
CA GLU A 176 -2.09 18.53 1.21
C GLU A 176 -2.61 17.96 2.53
N THR A 177 -3.00 16.69 2.54
CA THR A 177 -3.65 16.07 3.70
C THR A 177 -2.64 15.58 4.73
N PHE A 178 -1.52 15.00 4.27
CA PHE A 178 -0.58 14.31 5.15
C PHE A 178 0.77 15.01 5.29
N LYS A 179 0.96 16.22 4.73
CA LYS A 179 2.26 16.93 4.79
C LYS A 179 2.84 17.10 6.18
N GLU A 180 2.01 17.18 7.20
CA GLU A 180 2.46 17.35 8.58
C GLU A 180 2.77 16.05 9.31
N GLU A 181 2.35 14.91 8.76
CA GLU A 181 2.53 13.59 9.37
C GLU A 181 4.00 13.13 9.30
N ASP A 182 4.46 12.44 10.35
CA ASP A 182 5.85 11.99 10.45
C ASP A 182 6.25 11.02 9.33
N PHE A 183 5.35 10.10 8.95
CA PHE A 183 5.61 9.16 7.85
C PHE A 183 5.77 9.90 6.51
N PHE A 184 5.10 11.04 6.31
CA PHE A 184 5.18 11.82 5.08
C PHE A 184 6.51 12.56 4.96
N LYS A 185 7.00 13.07 6.10
CA LYS A 185 8.29 13.77 6.22
C LYS A 185 9.49 12.80 6.18
N SER A 186 9.25 11.53 6.47
CA SER A 186 10.25 10.46 6.49
C SER A 186 10.65 9.98 5.08
N THR A 187 11.68 9.14 5.02
CA THR A 187 12.16 8.50 3.80
C THR A 187 11.75 7.03 3.71
N ILE A 188 11.65 6.55 2.48
CA ILE A 188 11.59 5.14 2.13
C ILE A 188 12.98 4.75 1.66
N ASP A 189 13.58 3.84 2.42
CA ASP A 189 14.97 3.43 2.26
C ASP A 189 15.00 2.08 1.55
N ILE A 190 15.28 2.11 0.25
CA ILE A 190 15.29 0.95 -0.63
C ILE A 190 16.65 0.26 -0.50
N ASP A 191 16.67 -0.94 0.08
CA ASP A 191 17.88 -1.74 0.28
C ASP A 191 18.14 -2.71 -0.89
N PHE A 192 19.25 -2.49 -1.58
CA PHE A 192 19.73 -3.33 -2.68
C PHE A 192 20.49 -4.57 -2.21
N ASN A 193 20.85 -4.66 -0.92
CA ASN A 193 21.43 -5.89 -0.37
C ASN A 193 20.45 -7.07 -0.40
N THR A 194 19.16 -6.79 -0.60
CA THR A 194 18.12 -7.80 -0.86
C THR A 194 18.34 -8.60 -2.15
N ILE A 195 19.16 -8.09 -3.09
CA ILE A 195 19.60 -8.78 -4.30
C ILE A 195 20.94 -9.46 -4.00
N ASP A 196 20.94 -10.79 -3.91
CA ASP A 196 22.10 -11.63 -3.58
C ASP A 196 23.16 -11.67 -4.69
N LYS A 197 22.74 -11.53 -5.96
CA LYS A 197 23.64 -11.52 -7.13
C LYS A 197 24.25 -10.14 -7.35
N ILE A 198 25.57 -10.03 -7.14
CA ILE A 198 26.28 -8.74 -7.20
C ILE A 198 26.13 -8.05 -8.56
N ASP A 199 26.35 -8.76 -9.68
CA ASP A 199 26.24 -8.16 -11.02
C ASP A 199 24.83 -7.60 -11.31
N LEU A 200 23.78 -8.30 -10.85
CA LEU A 200 22.40 -7.82 -10.98
C LEU A 200 22.13 -6.62 -10.08
N ARG A 201 22.69 -6.63 -8.86
CA ARG A 201 22.55 -5.55 -7.90
C ARG A 201 23.08 -4.25 -8.47
N GLU A 202 24.30 -4.27 -9.02
CA GLU A 202 24.92 -3.08 -9.61
C GLU A 202 24.15 -2.59 -10.84
N ALA A 203 23.77 -3.50 -11.73
CA ALA A 203 22.99 -3.18 -12.92
C ALA A 203 21.64 -2.54 -12.57
N TYR A 204 20.89 -3.12 -11.62
CA TYR A 204 19.57 -2.63 -11.26
C TYR A 204 19.62 -1.37 -10.41
N TYR A 205 20.62 -1.24 -9.53
CA TYR A 205 20.86 0.02 -8.82
C TYR A 205 21.07 1.18 -9.80
N LYS A 206 21.91 0.97 -10.84
CA LYS A 206 22.13 1.97 -11.87
C LYS A 206 20.85 2.36 -12.58
N ILE A 207 20.03 1.38 -12.99
CA ILE A 207 18.74 1.65 -13.63
C ILE A 207 17.84 2.49 -12.73
N TYR A 208 17.74 2.17 -11.44
CA TYR A 208 16.93 2.94 -10.49
C TYR A 208 17.41 4.39 -10.40
N ILE A 209 18.72 4.60 -10.16
CA ILE A 209 19.30 5.95 -10.08
C ILE A 209 19.09 6.74 -11.38
N ASP A 210 19.28 6.11 -12.54
CA ASP A 210 19.08 6.75 -13.84
C ASP A 210 17.64 7.20 -14.02
N LYS A 211 16.65 6.37 -13.64
CA LYS A 211 15.23 6.75 -13.74
C LYS A 211 14.81 7.80 -12.71
N ILE A 212 15.40 7.80 -11.50
CA ILE A 212 15.13 8.81 -10.46
C ILE A 212 15.77 10.15 -10.84
N SER A 213 17.00 10.13 -11.32
CA SER A 213 17.79 11.33 -11.64
C SER A 213 17.41 11.93 -12.99
N GLY A 214 16.95 11.10 -13.92
CA GLY A 214 16.48 11.48 -15.25
C GLY A 214 15.03 11.99 -15.27
N LYS A 215 14.59 12.47 -16.44
CA LYS A 215 13.20 12.91 -16.63
C LYS A 215 12.23 11.70 -16.55
N PRO A 216 11.04 11.86 -15.94
CA PRO A 216 10.43 13.11 -15.48
C PRO A 216 10.76 13.51 -14.03
N MET A 217 11.40 12.63 -13.24
CA MET A 217 11.65 12.89 -11.83
C MET A 217 12.72 13.99 -11.64
N SER A 218 13.77 14.00 -12.46
CA SER A 218 14.86 14.99 -12.41
C SER A 218 15.46 15.13 -11.00
N GLY A 219 15.62 14.01 -10.29
CA GLY A 219 16.10 13.95 -8.91
C GLY A 219 15.07 14.39 -7.86
N LYS A 220 13.86 14.82 -8.25
CA LYS A 220 12.80 15.17 -7.29
C LYS A 220 12.41 13.95 -6.47
N GLY A 221 12.46 14.12 -5.15
CA GLY A 221 12.15 13.07 -4.20
C GLY A 221 13.36 12.24 -3.77
N LEU A 222 14.51 12.32 -4.44
CA LEU A 222 15.76 11.71 -3.95
C LEU A 222 16.26 12.47 -2.71
N LYS A 223 16.53 11.73 -1.64
CA LYS A 223 16.99 12.28 -0.35
C LYS A 223 18.40 11.82 0.04
N GLY A 224 18.88 10.74 -0.56
CA GLY A 224 20.22 10.23 -0.38
C GLY A 224 20.36 8.87 -1.07
N HIS A 225 21.59 8.43 -1.28
CA HIS A 225 21.86 7.09 -1.79
C HIS A 225 23.31 6.68 -1.48
N THR A 226 23.54 5.38 -1.39
CA THR A 226 24.86 4.76 -1.26
C THR A 226 25.06 3.79 -2.41
N LEU A 227 26.17 3.93 -3.14
CA LEU A 227 26.44 3.19 -4.37
C LEU A 227 26.21 1.68 -4.19
N ASN A 228 25.34 1.11 -5.03
CA ASN A 228 24.99 -0.32 -5.06
C ASN A 228 24.39 -0.88 -3.75
N GLN A 229 24.01 -0.02 -2.80
CA GLN A 229 23.53 -0.44 -1.48
C GLN A 229 22.15 0.11 -1.15
N GLU A 230 21.93 1.40 -1.27
CA GLU A 230 20.73 2.04 -0.74
C GLU A 230 20.30 3.23 -1.59
N ILE A 231 18.99 3.41 -1.74
CA ILE A 231 18.40 4.65 -2.28
C ILE A 231 17.31 5.12 -1.32
N LYS A 232 17.36 6.38 -0.89
CA LYS A 232 16.37 7.01 -0.02
C LYS A 232 15.48 7.95 -0.83
N LEU A 233 14.18 7.67 -0.87
CA LEU A 233 13.18 8.52 -1.50
C LEU A 233 12.27 9.15 -0.45
N SER A 234 11.79 10.38 -0.67
CA SER A 234 10.68 10.90 0.11
C SER A 234 9.41 10.08 -0.14
N PHE A 235 8.44 10.15 0.77
CA PHE A 235 7.16 9.43 0.65
C PHE A 235 6.47 9.64 -0.72
N ILE A 236 6.40 10.89 -1.20
CA ILE A 236 5.86 11.22 -2.53
C ILE A 236 6.82 10.86 -3.67
N GLY A 237 8.13 10.97 -3.44
CA GLY A 237 9.13 10.56 -4.43
C GLY A 237 9.04 9.08 -4.76
N PHE A 238 8.79 8.24 -3.75
CA PHE A 238 8.56 6.81 -3.93
C PHE A 238 7.28 6.53 -4.74
N TYR A 239 6.18 7.24 -4.47
CA TYR A 239 4.95 7.15 -5.27
C TYR A 239 5.19 7.48 -6.75
N ASP A 240 5.89 8.60 -7.02
CA ASP A 240 6.25 8.98 -8.39
C ASP A 240 7.13 7.91 -9.06
N PHE A 241 8.07 7.34 -8.30
CA PHE A 241 8.95 6.28 -8.78
C PHE A 241 8.18 5.01 -9.14
N MET A 242 7.23 4.57 -8.31
CA MET A 242 6.37 3.42 -8.61
C MET A 242 5.58 3.60 -9.91
N ILE A 243 5.03 4.79 -10.13
CA ILE A 243 4.33 5.13 -11.38
C ILE A 243 5.30 5.15 -12.57
N LEU A 244 6.48 5.74 -12.39
CA LEU A 244 7.51 5.79 -13.43
C LEU A 244 7.92 4.39 -13.86
N ILE A 245 8.27 3.52 -12.90
CA ILE A 245 8.67 2.14 -13.18
C ILE A 245 7.54 1.37 -13.87
N ARG A 246 6.29 1.50 -13.41
CA ARG A 246 5.14 0.92 -14.12
C ARG A 246 5.13 1.38 -15.57
N ASN A 247 5.24 2.69 -15.78
CA ASN A 247 5.14 3.27 -17.11
C ASN A 247 6.26 2.80 -18.03
N ARG A 248 7.48 2.68 -17.52
CA ARG A 248 8.64 2.25 -18.30
C ARG A 248 8.69 0.75 -18.54
N PHE A 249 8.20 -0.06 -17.59
CA PHE A 249 8.31 -1.51 -17.68
C PHE A 249 7.17 -2.15 -18.49
N PHE A 250 5.92 -1.70 -18.29
CA PHE A 250 4.76 -2.36 -18.89
C PHE A 250 4.32 -1.77 -20.23
N HIS A 251 4.75 -0.56 -20.58
CA HIS A 251 4.45 0.05 -21.88
C HIS A 251 5.67 -0.02 -22.79
N LEU A 252 5.73 -1.02 -23.67
CA LEU A 252 6.81 -1.18 -24.66
C LEU A 252 6.49 -0.43 -25.97
N THR A 253 6.05 0.81 -25.87
CA THR A 253 5.72 1.61 -27.06
C THR A 253 7.02 2.04 -27.75
N LYS A 254 7.24 1.59 -28.99
CA LYS A 254 8.37 2.02 -29.82
C LYS A 254 8.01 3.34 -30.51
N GLY A 255 8.94 4.30 -30.56
CA GLY A 255 8.76 5.58 -31.27
C GLY A 255 8.37 6.77 -30.39
N THR A 256 8.22 6.59 -29.07
CA THR A 256 8.10 7.72 -28.13
C THR A 256 9.48 8.18 -27.65
N TRP A 257 9.66 9.49 -27.41
CA TRP A 257 10.88 10.10 -26.84
C TRP A 257 11.27 9.60 -25.43
N GLN A 258 10.51 8.67 -24.87
CA GLN A 258 10.64 8.22 -23.51
C GLN A 258 11.31 6.83 -23.46
N GLU A 259 12.41 6.72 -22.71
CA GLU A 259 13.20 5.49 -22.58
C GLU A 259 12.52 4.45 -21.69
N ASN A 260 11.82 3.50 -22.31
CA ASN A 260 11.23 2.32 -21.67
C ASN A 260 12.30 1.31 -21.24
N LEU A 261 11.98 0.49 -20.25
CA LEU A 261 12.85 -0.55 -19.74
C LEU A 261 12.69 -1.79 -20.63
N SER A 262 13.77 -2.16 -21.31
CA SER A 262 13.78 -3.34 -22.18
C SER A 262 13.99 -4.63 -21.38
N SER A 263 13.51 -5.75 -21.90
CA SER A 263 13.80 -7.08 -21.34
C SER A 263 15.29 -7.45 -21.40
N THR A 264 16.08 -6.75 -22.21
CA THR A 264 17.55 -6.89 -22.24
C THR A 264 18.24 -6.16 -21.09
N GLU A 265 17.64 -5.12 -20.54
CA GLU A 265 18.15 -4.42 -19.35
C GLU A 265 17.70 -5.11 -18.05
N ILE A 266 16.47 -5.64 -18.04
CA ILE A 266 15.89 -6.34 -16.89
C ILE A 266 15.78 -7.83 -17.20
N LEU A 267 16.91 -8.52 -17.06
CA LEU A 267 17.02 -9.96 -17.32
C LEU A 267 16.20 -10.83 -16.34
N TYR A 268 16.13 -10.40 -15.06
CA TYR A 268 15.41 -11.10 -14.01
C TYR A 268 14.48 -10.11 -13.27
N PRO A 269 13.24 -9.93 -13.77
CA PRO A 269 12.31 -8.96 -13.21
C PRO A 269 12.05 -9.13 -11.72
N ASP A 270 11.97 -10.36 -11.21
CA ASP A 270 11.73 -10.56 -9.77
C ASP A 270 12.87 -9.97 -8.92
N TYR A 271 14.13 -10.07 -9.34
CA TYR A 271 15.24 -9.40 -8.68
C TYR A 271 15.17 -7.88 -8.80
N PHE A 272 14.69 -7.36 -9.93
CA PHE A 272 14.52 -5.92 -10.14
C PHE A 272 13.44 -5.33 -9.24
N PHE A 273 12.33 -6.04 -9.04
CA PHE A 273 11.19 -5.56 -8.24
C PHE A 273 11.33 -5.86 -6.74
N LYS A 274 12.10 -6.88 -6.36
CA LYS A 274 12.29 -7.31 -4.96
C LYS A 274 12.56 -6.17 -3.98
N PRO A 275 13.45 -5.19 -4.27
CA PRO A 275 13.77 -4.14 -3.30
C PRO A 275 12.60 -3.22 -2.95
N ILE A 276 11.56 -3.13 -3.79
CA ILE A 276 10.49 -2.12 -3.65
C ILE A 276 9.14 -2.67 -3.24
N ILE A 277 8.87 -3.97 -3.35
CA ILE A 277 7.52 -4.50 -3.12
C ILE A 277 7.04 -4.28 -1.70
N ASN A 278 7.86 -4.59 -0.70
CA ASN A 278 7.46 -4.43 0.70
C ASN A 278 7.28 -2.95 1.06
N HIS A 279 8.11 -2.05 0.54
CA HIS A 279 7.90 -0.60 0.69
C HIS A 279 6.63 -0.13 -0.01
N GLY A 280 6.31 -0.70 -1.17
CA GLY A 280 5.06 -0.49 -1.89
C GLY A 280 3.83 -0.88 -1.07
N LEU A 281 3.83 -2.09 -0.51
CA LEU A 281 2.77 -2.57 0.39
C LEU A 281 2.65 -1.69 1.63
N ASN A 282 3.78 -1.30 2.24
CA ASN A 282 3.82 -0.39 3.37
C ASN A 282 3.21 0.97 3.02
N TRP A 283 3.61 1.57 1.90
CA TRP A 283 3.09 2.85 1.45
C TRP A 283 1.57 2.82 1.29
N ILE A 284 1.03 1.79 0.62
CA ILE A 284 -0.43 1.65 0.44
C ILE A 284 -1.13 1.41 1.78
N ALA A 285 -0.55 0.57 2.63
CA ALA A 285 -1.09 0.25 3.94
C ALA A 285 -1.17 1.49 4.84
N ILE A 286 -0.16 2.34 4.85
CA ILE A 286 -0.18 3.62 5.58
C ILE A 286 -1.30 4.52 5.06
N VAL A 287 -1.40 4.71 3.74
CA VAL A 287 -2.47 5.54 3.18
C VAL A 287 -3.85 5.00 3.57
N ILE A 288 -4.11 3.70 3.41
CA ILE A 288 -5.39 3.10 3.78
C ILE A 288 -5.64 3.19 5.29
N PHE A 289 -4.61 2.97 6.10
CA PHE A 289 -4.71 3.01 7.54
C PHE A 289 -5.07 4.41 8.06
N GLU A 290 -4.47 5.47 7.52
CA GLU A 290 -4.82 6.84 7.89
C GLU A 290 -6.29 7.16 7.57
N ILE A 291 -6.84 6.60 6.48
CA ILE A 291 -8.28 6.74 6.19
C ILE A 291 -9.15 6.01 7.22
N ILE A 292 -8.73 4.81 7.63
CA ILE A 292 -9.42 4.05 8.69
C ILE A 292 -9.37 4.82 10.01
N LYS A 293 -8.21 5.37 10.38
CA LYS A 293 -7.99 6.14 11.60
C LYS A 293 -8.88 7.39 11.63
N VAL A 294 -8.91 8.15 10.53
CA VAL A 294 -9.77 9.34 10.42
C VAL A 294 -11.26 8.98 10.53
N ASP A 295 -11.69 7.87 9.91
CA ASP A 295 -13.07 7.40 10.01
C ASP A 295 -13.40 6.88 11.43
N PHE A 296 -12.45 6.24 12.09
CA PHE A 296 -12.55 5.81 13.48
C PHE A 296 -12.75 7.01 14.41
N GLU A 297 -11.87 7.99 14.37
CA GLU A 297 -11.90 9.21 15.21
C GLU A 297 -13.19 10.02 15.00
N LYS A 298 -13.61 10.19 13.74
CA LYS A 298 -14.84 10.94 13.41
C LYS A 298 -16.10 10.19 13.79
N GLY A 299 -16.07 8.85 13.80
CA GLY A 299 -17.20 8.03 14.17
C GLY A 299 -17.37 7.87 15.69
N ILE A 300 -16.34 8.01 16.51
CA ILE A 300 -16.45 7.87 17.99
C ILE A 300 -17.31 8.98 18.62
N LYS A 301 -17.65 10.04 17.87
CA LYS A 301 -18.56 11.11 18.29
C LYS A 301 -19.92 11.03 17.62
#